data_AF-A0A843YTN8-F1
#
_entry.id   AF-A0A843YTN8-F1
#
_cell.length_a   1.000
_cell.length_b   1.000
_cell.length_c   1.000
_cell.angle_alpha   90.00
_cell.angle_beta   90.00
_cell.angle_gamma   90.00
#
_symmetry.space_group_name_H-M   'P 1'
#
loop_
_entity.id
_entity.type
_entity.pdbx_description
1 polymer ?
#
loop_
_entity_poly.entity_id
_entity_poly.type
_entity_poly.pdbx_seq_one_letter_code
_entity_poly.pdbx_strand_id
1 'polypeptide(L)'
;MTIHTTTDAPTRNLLDDQTTYDPNRLLDALIEKSHLKNDAALARLLEVAPPVISKIRHRRLPIGATLLISMHEVSGLTITELRALMGDQRKKFSGSTA
;
A
#
# COMPACT_ATOMS: atom_id res chain seq x y z
N MET A 1 19.27 30.85 43.10
CA MET A 1 19.09 29.48 42.59
C MET A 1 18.09 29.59 41.45
N THR A 2 18.58 29.88 40.24
CA THR A 2 17.75 30.28 39.10
C THR A 2 17.57 29.09 38.17
N ILE A 3 16.30 28.74 37.96
CA ILE A 3 15.79 27.68 37.11
C ILE A 3 15.91 28.06 35.64
N HIS A 4 16.65 27.29 34.85
CA HIS A 4 16.61 27.34 33.40
C HIS A 4 16.01 26.02 32.90
N THR A 5 14.77 26.10 32.42
CA THR A 5 14.09 25.06 31.64
C THR A 5 14.73 24.99 30.26
N THR A 6 15.28 23.85 29.89
CA THR A 6 15.66 23.56 28.50
C THR A 6 14.97 22.29 28.05
N THR A 7 13.84 22.51 27.39
CA THR A 7 13.39 21.86 26.17
C THR A 7 14.43 20.94 25.53
N ASP A 8 14.12 19.64 25.50
CA ASP A 8 14.55 18.77 24.40
C ASP A 8 13.36 17.89 24.02
N ALA A 9 12.46 18.45 23.22
CA ALA A 9 11.56 17.63 22.42
C ALA A 9 12.41 17.13 21.25
N PRO A 10 12.53 15.81 21.01
CA PRO A 10 13.29 15.32 19.89
C PRO A 10 12.61 15.83 18.62
N THR A 11 13.35 16.64 17.87
CA THR A 11 12.94 17.11 16.54
C THR A 11 12.89 15.89 15.63
N ARG A 12 11.76 15.19 15.65
CA ARG A 12 11.45 14.13 14.68
C ARG A 12 11.42 14.81 13.32
N ASN A 13 12.44 14.50 12.52
CA ASN A 13 12.60 14.91 11.13
C ASN A 13 11.28 14.63 10.37
N LEU A 14 10.48 15.69 10.13
CA LEU A 14 9.12 15.60 9.56
C LEU A 14 9.14 15.39 8.03
N LEU A 15 10.25 14.89 7.49
CA LEU A 15 10.54 14.90 6.05
C LEU A 15 10.82 13.50 5.46
N ASP A 16 10.93 12.45 6.28
CA ASP A 16 11.21 11.09 5.81
C ASP A 16 9.94 10.22 5.62
N ASP A 17 8.74 10.76 5.87
CA ASP A 17 7.48 10.01 5.76
C ASP A 17 6.90 10.05 4.32
N GLN A 18 7.78 10.20 3.33
CA GLN A 18 7.47 9.85 1.94
C GLN A 18 7.49 8.32 1.82
N THR A 19 6.46 7.67 2.37
CA THR A 19 6.22 6.24 2.17
C THR A 19 6.18 5.97 0.67
N THR A 20 7.30 5.49 0.12
CA THR A 20 7.46 5.29 -1.31
C THR A 20 6.48 4.21 -1.74
N TYR A 21 5.53 4.57 -2.58
CA TYR A 21 4.56 3.65 -3.14
C TYR A 21 5.27 2.44 -3.76
N ASP A 22 5.08 1.26 -3.18
CA ASP A 22 5.68 0.02 -3.65
C ASP A 22 4.65 -1.10 -3.77
N PRO A 23 4.08 -1.30 -4.97
CA PRO A 23 3.09 -2.34 -5.19
C PRO A 23 3.68 -3.75 -5.10
N ASN A 24 5.00 -3.92 -5.20
CA ASN A 24 5.64 -5.24 -5.10
C ASN A 24 5.37 -5.88 -3.74
N ARG A 25 5.54 -5.12 -2.66
CA ARG A 25 5.26 -5.58 -1.29
C ARG A 25 3.85 -6.12 -1.11
N LEU A 26 2.87 -5.45 -1.72
CA LEU A 26 1.48 -5.94 -1.72
C LEU A 26 1.34 -7.24 -2.51
N LEU A 27 1.87 -7.30 -3.74
CA LEU A 27 1.75 -8.49 -4.57
C LEU A 27 2.45 -9.70 -3.96
N ASP A 28 3.62 -9.51 -3.36
CA ASP A 28 4.37 -10.55 -2.66
C ASP A 28 3.61 -11.06 -1.43
N ALA A 29 3.07 -10.14 -0.61
CA ALA A 29 2.24 -10.52 0.53
C ALA A 29 0.99 -11.30 0.12
N LEU A 30 0.37 -10.95 -1.02
CA LEU A 30 -0.77 -11.69 -1.55
C LEU A 30 -0.39 -13.09 -2.04
N ILE A 31 0.77 -13.23 -2.71
CA ILE A 31 1.28 -14.53 -3.16
C ILE A 31 1.55 -15.43 -1.96
N GLU A 32 2.22 -14.92 -0.93
CA GLU A 32 2.52 -15.66 0.29
C GLU A 32 1.24 -16.06 1.03
N LYS A 33 0.32 -15.11 1.26
CA LYS A 33 -0.91 -15.33 2.02
C LYS A 33 -1.86 -16.30 1.33
N SER A 34 -1.95 -16.24 0.01
CA SER A 34 -2.81 -17.13 -0.79
C SER A 34 -2.11 -18.43 -1.20
N HIS A 35 -0.90 -18.70 -0.68
CA HIS A 35 -0.09 -19.89 -0.99
C HIS A 35 0.11 -20.11 -2.50
N LEU A 36 0.31 -19.01 -3.24
CA LEU A 36 0.51 -19.03 -4.68
C LEU A 36 1.99 -19.19 -5.01
N LYS A 37 2.27 -19.73 -6.21
CA LYS A 37 3.65 -19.93 -6.68
C LYS A 37 4.23 -18.71 -7.40
N ASN A 38 3.39 -17.89 -8.04
CA ASN A 38 3.84 -16.79 -8.89
C ASN A 38 2.72 -15.79 -9.25
N ASP A 39 3.13 -14.70 -9.89
CA ASP A 39 2.25 -13.63 -10.40
C ASP A 39 1.18 -14.12 -11.37
N ALA A 40 1.43 -15.16 -12.16
CA ALA A 40 0.42 -15.69 -13.08
C ALA A 40 -0.71 -16.41 -12.35
N ALA A 41 -0.40 -17.10 -11.25
CA ALA A 41 -1.40 -17.67 -10.36
C ALA A 41 -2.20 -16.56 -9.65
N LEU A 42 -1.53 -15.50 -9.20
CA LEU A 42 -2.19 -14.33 -8.62
C LEU A 42 -3.13 -13.64 -9.62
N ALA A 43 -2.70 -13.49 -10.87
CA ALA A 43 -3.51 -12.89 -11.93
C ALA A 43 -4.82 -13.66 -12.14
N ARG A 44 -4.75 -15.00 -12.17
CA ARG A 44 -5.94 -15.86 -12.28
C ARG A 44 -6.86 -15.75 -11.07
N LEU A 45 -6.28 -15.70 -9.86
CA LEU A 45 -7.06 -15.54 -8.62
C LEU A 45 -7.79 -14.20 -8.60
N LEU A 46 -7.16 -13.13 -9.09
CA LEU A 46 -7.72 -11.79 -9.17
C LEU A 46 -8.56 -11.55 -10.44
N GLU A 47 -8.79 -12.58 -11.27
CA GLU A 47 -9.51 -12.50 -12.53
C GLU A 47 -8.96 -11.42 -13.51
N VAL A 48 -7.66 -11.15 -13.45
CA VAL A 48 -6.96 -10.22 -14.34
C VAL A 48 -6.01 -10.93 -15.28
N ALA A 49 -5.71 -10.29 -16.42
CA ALA A 49 -4.71 -10.81 -17.33
C ALA A 49 -3.29 -10.70 -16.73
N PRO A 50 -2.38 -11.68 -16.92
CA PRO A 50 -1.00 -11.61 -16.43
C PRO A 50 -0.23 -10.31 -16.78
N PRO A 51 -0.43 -9.68 -17.96
CA PRO A 51 0.19 -8.38 -18.27
C PRO A 51 -0.20 -7.26 -17.31
N VAL A 52 -1.36 -7.33 -16.65
CA VAL A 52 -1.80 -6.34 -15.64
C VAL A 52 -0.87 -6.41 -14.43
N ILE A 53 -0.65 -7.60 -13.88
CA ILE A 53 0.25 -7.80 -12.74
C ILE A 53 1.69 -7.40 -13.11
N SER A 54 2.17 -7.78 -14.29
CA SER A 54 3.49 -7.37 -14.78
C SER A 54 3.64 -5.85 -14.87
N LYS A 55 2.63 -5.15 -15.39
CA LYS A 55 2.65 -3.67 -15.44
C LYS A 55 2.63 -3.04 -14.05
N ILE A 56 1.93 -3.63 -13.08
CA ILE A 56 1.89 -3.18 -11.68
C ILE A 56 3.26 -3.37 -11.01
N ARG A 57 3.88 -4.55 -11.15
CA ARG A 57 5.25 -4.84 -10.67
C ARG A 57 6.26 -3.81 -11.14
N HIS A 58 6.18 -3.45 -12.42
CA HIS A 58 7.05 -2.46 -13.05
C HIS A 58 6.56 -1.01 -12.89
N ARG A 59 5.55 -0.76 -12.04
CA ARG A 59 5.00 0.58 -11.75
C ARG A 59 4.53 1.34 -13.00
N ARG A 60 4.15 0.60 -14.05
CA ARG A 60 3.58 1.12 -15.32
C ARG A 60 2.05 1.21 -15.28
N LEU A 61 1.42 0.58 -14.31
CA LEU A 61 -0.02 0.63 -14.07
C LEU A 61 -0.26 0.81 -12.57
N PRO A 62 -0.93 1.91 -12.14
CA PRO A 62 -1.31 2.06 -10.75
C PRO A 62 -2.43 1.06 -10.39
N ILE A 63 -2.45 0.65 -9.12
CA ILE A 63 -3.56 -0.16 -8.60
C ILE A 63 -4.78 0.74 -8.42
N GLY A 64 -5.84 0.46 -9.18
CA GLY A 64 -7.13 1.14 -9.10
C GLY A 64 -8.03 0.60 -8.00
N ALA A 65 -9.14 1.30 -7.73
CA ALA A 65 -10.10 0.92 -6.70
C ALA A 65 -10.73 -0.47 -6.96
N THR A 66 -11.11 -0.77 -8.21
CA THR A 66 -11.68 -2.08 -8.58
C THR A 66 -10.74 -3.22 -8.24
N LEU A 67 -9.46 -3.10 -8.60
CA LEU A 67 -8.46 -4.13 -8.33
C LEU A 67 -8.19 -4.28 -6.82
N LEU A 68 -8.21 -3.18 -6.07
CA LEU A 68 -8.13 -3.21 -4.60
C LEU A 68 -9.30 -3.98 -3.97
N ILE A 69 -10.52 -3.83 -4.51
CA ILE A 69 -11.69 -4.57 -4.03
C ILE A 69 -11.51 -6.06 -4.31
N SER A 70 -11.11 -6.44 -5.53
CA SER A 70 -10.83 -7.85 -5.84
C SER A 70 -9.74 -8.43 -4.94
N MET A 71 -8.68 -7.67 -4.66
CA MET A 71 -7.62 -8.08 -3.72
C MET A 71 -8.16 -8.26 -2.29
N HIS A 72 -9.06 -7.41 -1.83
CA HIS A 72 -9.72 -7.54 -0.53
C HIS A 72 -10.53 -8.83 -0.44
N GLU A 73 -11.35 -9.11 -1.45
CA GLU A 73 -12.24 -10.28 -1.49
C GLU A 73 -11.45 -11.60 -1.47
N VAL A 74 -10.37 -11.71 -2.25
CA VAL A 74 -9.62 -12.98 -2.34
C VAL A 74 -8.66 -13.20 -1.18
N SER A 75 -8.18 -12.13 -0.54
CA SER A 75 -7.17 -12.22 0.53
C SER A 75 -7.75 -12.11 1.93
N GLY A 76 -8.97 -11.60 2.06
CA GLY A 76 -9.59 -11.24 3.34
C GLY A 76 -8.88 -10.10 4.08
N LEU A 77 -7.92 -9.41 3.44
CA LEU A 77 -7.26 -8.23 4.02
C LEU A 77 -8.13 -7.00 3.83
N THR A 78 -8.29 -6.18 4.87
CA THR A 78 -8.99 -4.90 4.75
C THR A 78 -8.29 -3.98 3.75
N ILE A 79 -9.05 -3.06 3.14
CA ILE A 79 -8.50 -2.06 2.21
C ILE A 79 -7.39 -1.23 2.88
N THR A 80 -7.49 -0.98 4.19
CA THR A 80 -6.47 -0.28 4.98
C THR A 80 -5.16 -1.07 5.03
N GLU A 81 -5.21 -2.38 5.27
CA GLU A 81 -4.02 -3.24 5.27
C GLU A 81 -3.39 -3.32 3.88
N LEU A 82 -4.20 -3.46 2.83
CA LEU A 82 -3.71 -3.48 1.45
C LEU A 82 -2.96 -2.18 1.10
N ARG A 83 -3.49 -1.03 1.52
CA ARG A 83 -2.83 0.28 1.35
C ARG A 83 -1.56 0.40 2.16
N ALA A 84 -1.57 -0.06 3.40
CA ALA A 84 -0.40 -0.07 4.26
C ALA A 84 0.74 -0.91 3.66
N LEU A 85 0.42 -2.07 3.08
CA LEU A 85 1.40 -2.93 2.40
C LEU A 85 2.09 -2.22 1.22
N MET A 86 1.35 -1.41 0.46
CA MET A 86 1.92 -0.61 -0.63
C MET A 86 2.63 0.66 -0.17
N GLY A 87 2.51 1.05 1.10
CA GLY A 87 2.86 2.41 1.54
C GLY A 87 1.97 3.49 0.91
N ASP A 88 0.75 3.13 0.48
CA ASP A 88 -0.17 4.03 -0.22
C ASP A 88 -0.99 4.85 0.78
N GLN A 89 -0.50 6.03 1.13
CA GLN A 89 -1.20 6.99 2.01
C GLN A 89 -2.09 7.97 1.24
N ARG A 90 -2.47 7.68 -0.01
CA ARG A 90 -3.41 8.53 -0.78
C ARG A 90 -4.65 8.77 0.08
N LYS A 91 -4.76 10.00 0.59
CA LYS A 91 -5.69 10.40 1.65
C LYS A 91 -7.09 9.88 1.35
N LYS A 92 -7.75 9.33 2.38
CA LYS A 92 -9.21 9.27 2.48
C LYS A 92 -9.73 10.60 1.97
N PHE A 93 -10.65 10.60 1.00
CA PHE A 93 -11.28 11.83 0.50
C PHE A 93 -11.74 12.66 1.71
N SER A 94 -10.92 13.64 2.10
CA SER A 94 -11.40 14.77 2.86
C SER A 94 -12.25 15.50 1.85
N GLY A 95 -13.56 15.26 1.89
CA GLY A 95 -14.50 16.09 1.16
C GLY A 95 -14.16 17.52 1.52
N SER A 96 -13.57 18.24 0.57
CA SER A 96 -13.58 19.69 0.60
C SER A 96 -15.03 20.05 0.36
N THR A 97 -15.80 20.08 1.44
CA THR A 97 -17.05 20.80 1.50
C THR A 97 -16.74 22.24 1.12
N ALA A 98 -17.17 22.62 -0.09
CA ALA A 98 -17.41 24.01 -0.45
C ALA A 98 -18.83 24.37 -0.02
#